data_AF-A0A946MDI7-F1
#
_entry.id   AF-A0A946MDI7-F1
#
_cell.length_a   1.000
_cell.length_b   1.000
_cell.length_c   1.000
_cell.angle_alpha   90.00
_cell.angle_beta   90.00
_cell.angle_gamma   90.00
#
_symmetry.space_group_name_H-M   'P 1'
#
loop_
_entity.id
_entity.type
_entity.pdbx_description
1 polymer ?
#
loop_
_entity_poly.entity_id
_entity_poly.type
_entity_poly.pdbx_seq_one_letter_code
_entity_poly.pdbx_strand_id
1 'polypeptide(L)'
;SVILVSVFSALNTGLLTPPRVLFAMARDEMFIPAFAKIHPRFKTPHIAVMGQGLVTVILLLIVSGYVVYRTNQATDDTAATLVNTAVTIAVLPNDTHETQGTAVEIESASDTAHGTIELIDSNQDGKIDSITYTPNTDYHGVDTFEYIVTDAADQTDRGSVTVTVGLPAGSEAKGIFDYLTNIAVFSATIFIVLTIGAIFILRRKHPDMERPYKVPGYPIIPLISLIANAIFLFLVGSDDVTVVLFSGGFLLCSLPLYFLFAAANRKPASDAPQY
;
A
#
# COMPACT_ATOMS: atom_id res chain seq x y z
N SER A 1 3.77 6.23 -23.02
CA SER A 1 2.82 7.37 -22.97
C SER A 1 1.51 7.06 -22.26
N VAL A 2 0.87 5.91 -22.49
CA VAL A 2 -0.42 5.55 -21.83
C VAL A 2 -0.31 5.47 -20.30
N ILE A 3 0.78 4.88 -19.77
CA ILE A 3 1.03 4.77 -18.33
C ILE A 3 1.06 6.16 -17.67
N LEU A 4 1.75 7.13 -18.26
CA LEU A 4 1.84 8.50 -17.74
C LEU A 4 0.46 9.17 -17.65
N VAL A 5 -0.37 9.00 -18.68
CA VAL A 5 -1.73 9.55 -18.71
C VAL A 5 -2.61 8.91 -17.62
N SER A 6 -2.50 7.61 -17.41
CA SER A 6 -3.23 6.89 -16.36
C SER A 6 -2.81 7.35 -14.95
N VAL A 7 -1.50 7.48 -14.70
CA VAL A 7 -0.96 7.98 -13.43
C VAL A 7 -1.41 9.41 -13.17
N PHE A 8 -1.33 10.28 -14.17
CA PHE A 8 -1.79 11.67 -14.06
C PHE A 8 -3.29 11.76 -13.75
N SER A 9 -4.11 10.94 -14.40
CA SER A 9 -5.56 10.87 -14.13
C SER A 9 -5.88 10.41 -12.71
N ALA A 10 -5.17 9.38 -12.23
CA ALA A 10 -5.33 8.88 -10.86
C ALA A 10 -4.92 9.94 -9.83
N LEU A 11 -3.80 10.62 -10.05
CA LEU A 11 -3.32 11.71 -9.19
C LEU A 11 -4.31 12.88 -9.13
N ASN A 12 -4.86 13.30 -10.27
CA ASN A 12 -5.85 14.38 -10.31
C ASN A 12 -7.11 14.03 -9.48
N THR A 13 -7.57 12.78 -9.55
CA THR A 13 -8.70 12.29 -8.75
C THR A 13 -8.38 12.27 -7.26
N GLY A 14 -7.17 11.82 -6.92
CA GLY A 14 -6.64 11.79 -5.55
C GLY A 14 -6.40 13.17 -4.95
N LEU A 15 -6.11 14.19 -5.76
CA LEU A 15 -5.88 15.56 -5.27
C LEU A 15 -7.19 16.33 -5.03
N LEU A 16 -8.20 16.11 -5.87
CA LEU A 16 -9.43 16.93 -5.87
C LEU A 16 -10.52 16.42 -4.92
N THR A 17 -10.53 15.13 -4.61
CA THR A 17 -11.60 14.52 -3.80
C THR A 17 -11.42 14.73 -2.29
N PRO A 18 -10.24 14.46 -1.69
CA PRO A 18 -10.04 14.59 -0.24
C PRO A 18 -10.31 16.01 0.31
N PRO A 19 -9.89 17.11 -0.35
CA PRO A 19 -10.19 18.46 0.14
C PRO A 19 -11.69 18.75 0.28
N ARG A 20 -12.55 18.12 -0.55
CA ARG A 20 -14.01 18.28 -0.45
C ARG A 20 -14.57 17.60 0.79
N VAL A 21 -14.01 16.46 1.17
CA VAL A 21 -14.36 15.76 2.41
C VAL A 21 -13.92 16.60 3.61
N LEU A 22 -12.67 17.08 3.62
CA LEU A 22 -12.15 17.94 4.70
C LEU A 22 -12.95 19.25 4.84
N PHE A 23 -13.33 19.86 3.72
CA PHE A 23 -14.20 21.04 3.69
C PHE A 23 -15.60 20.74 4.27
N ALA A 24 -16.23 19.63 3.86
CA ALA A 24 -17.54 19.24 4.37
C ALA A 24 -17.49 18.95 5.88
N MET A 25 -16.47 18.23 6.35
CA MET A 25 -16.26 17.96 7.78
C MET A 25 -16.02 19.23 8.59
N ALA A 26 -15.26 20.19 8.06
CA ALA A 26 -15.01 21.47 8.71
C ALA A 26 -16.26 22.37 8.72
N ARG A 27 -17.07 22.33 7.66
CA ARG A 27 -18.37 23.01 7.60
C ARG A 27 -19.34 22.46 8.62
N ASP A 28 -19.34 21.14 8.81
CA ASP A 28 -20.21 20.45 9.77
C ASP A 28 -19.60 20.45 11.21
N GLU A 29 -18.64 21.35 11.47
CA GLU A 29 -17.97 21.59 12.78
C GLU A 29 -17.22 20.37 13.37
N MET A 30 -17.01 19.32 12.58
CA MET A 30 -16.34 18.08 12.97
C MET A 30 -14.82 18.12 12.74
N PHE A 31 -14.30 19.23 12.20
CA PHE A 31 -12.89 19.41 11.87
C PHE A 31 -12.44 20.86 12.09
N ILE A 32 -11.17 21.17 11.80
CA ILE A 32 -10.57 22.50 12.00
C ILE A 32 -11.35 23.57 11.20
N PRO A 33 -11.93 24.61 11.84
CA PRO A 33 -12.81 25.58 11.17
C PRO A 33 -12.18 26.33 9.98
N ALA A 34 -10.85 26.45 9.97
CA ALA A 34 -10.11 27.09 8.87
C ALA A 34 -10.36 26.41 7.51
N PHE A 35 -10.59 25.09 7.51
CA PHE A 35 -10.81 24.32 6.28
C PHE A 35 -12.18 24.58 5.64
N ALA A 36 -13.11 25.25 6.35
CA ALA A 36 -14.42 25.64 5.82
C ALA A 36 -14.39 26.94 4.98
N LYS A 37 -13.25 27.63 4.86
CA LYS A 37 -13.15 28.88 4.09
C LYS A 37 -13.13 28.62 2.58
N ILE A 38 -13.97 29.36 1.86
CA ILE A 38 -14.12 29.28 0.39
C ILE A 38 -13.49 30.51 -0.27
N HIS A 39 -12.84 30.33 -1.42
CA HIS A 39 -12.28 31.45 -2.18
C HIS A 39 -13.37 32.34 -2.78
N PRO A 40 -13.31 33.69 -2.64
CA PRO A 40 -14.39 34.60 -3.07
C PRO A 40 -14.72 34.53 -4.57
N ARG A 41 -13.71 34.37 -5.43
CA ARG A 41 -13.87 34.41 -6.90
C ARG A 41 -14.15 33.06 -7.55
N PHE A 42 -13.53 31.98 -7.06
CA PHE A 42 -13.56 30.65 -7.68
C PHE A 42 -14.47 29.67 -6.95
N LYS A 43 -14.97 30.06 -5.76
CA LYS A 43 -15.85 29.24 -4.91
C LYS A 43 -15.26 27.86 -4.58
N THR A 44 -13.94 27.75 -4.53
CA THR A 44 -13.20 26.52 -4.19
C THR A 44 -12.70 26.54 -2.74
N PRO A 45 -12.61 25.37 -2.07
CA PRO A 45 -12.06 25.24 -0.72
C PRO A 45 -10.53 25.30 -0.74
N HIS A 46 -9.98 26.48 -1.07
CA HIS A 46 -8.55 26.70 -1.26
C HIS A 46 -7.68 26.30 -0.06
N ILE A 47 -8.12 26.56 1.19
CA ILE A 47 -7.36 26.18 2.39
C ILE A 47 -7.26 24.66 2.52
N ALA A 48 -8.33 23.93 2.21
CA ALA A 48 -8.30 22.47 2.23
C ALA A 48 -7.36 21.89 1.17
N VAL A 49 -7.33 22.49 -0.03
CA VAL A 49 -6.42 22.09 -1.11
C VAL A 49 -4.97 22.37 -0.74
N MET A 50 -4.67 23.56 -0.21
CA MET A 50 -3.31 23.91 0.22
C MET A 50 -2.85 23.05 1.40
N GLY A 51 -3.72 22.79 2.37
CA GLY A 51 -3.42 21.92 3.51
C GLY A 51 -3.10 20.50 3.07
N GLN A 52 -3.91 19.92 2.19
CA GLN A 52 -3.64 18.60 1.62
C GLN A 52 -2.33 18.58 0.83
N GLY A 53 -2.10 19.59 -0.03
CA GLY A 53 -0.87 19.72 -0.81
C GLY A 53 0.37 19.78 0.08
N LEU A 54 0.33 20.55 1.16
CA LEU A 54 1.42 20.65 2.11
C LEU A 54 1.72 19.30 2.79
N VAL A 55 0.70 18.59 3.28
CA VAL A 55 0.87 17.26 3.89
C VAL A 55 1.47 16.28 2.88
N THR A 56 1.00 16.29 1.63
CA THR A 56 1.56 15.43 0.59
C THR A 56 3.02 15.74 0.28
N VAL A 57 3.41 17.02 0.25
CA VAL A 57 4.81 17.42 0.04
C VAL A 57 5.67 17.01 1.23
N ILE A 58 5.20 17.20 2.47
CA ILE A 58 5.92 16.78 3.67
C ILE A 58 6.13 15.26 3.66
N LEU A 59 5.08 14.47 3.41
CA LEU A 59 5.20 13.02 3.32
C LEU A 59 6.15 12.61 2.19
N LEU A 60 6.06 13.26 1.02
CA LEU A 60 6.95 12.99 -0.09
C LEU A 60 8.39 13.32 0.24
N LEU A 61 8.67 14.43 0.93
CA LEU A 61 10.02 14.79 1.37
C LEU A 61 10.54 13.90 2.49
N ILE A 62 9.68 13.42 3.39
CA ILE A 62 10.06 12.45 4.42
C ILE A 62 10.40 11.11 3.77
N VAL A 63 9.55 10.62 2.86
CA VAL A 63 9.79 9.36 2.14
C VAL A 63 10.99 9.49 1.22
N SER A 64 11.06 10.54 0.39
CA SER A 64 12.19 10.80 -0.51
C SER A 64 13.46 11.05 0.27
N GLY A 65 13.42 11.82 1.36
CA GLY A 65 14.57 11.98 2.24
C GLY A 65 15.00 10.64 2.83
N TYR A 66 14.08 9.86 3.37
CA TYR A 66 14.37 8.53 3.90
C TYR A 66 14.95 7.59 2.84
N VAL A 67 14.43 7.62 1.60
CA VAL A 67 14.91 6.83 0.47
C VAL A 67 16.29 7.32 0.00
N VAL A 68 16.50 8.63 -0.13
CA VAL A 68 17.77 9.24 -0.57
C VAL A 68 18.87 9.12 0.50
N TYR A 69 18.52 9.11 1.79
CA TYR A 69 19.46 8.87 2.89
C TYR A 69 19.77 7.38 3.11
N ARG A 70 19.08 6.46 2.44
CA ARG A 70 19.50 5.06 2.30
C ARG A 70 20.27 4.93 0.98
N THR A 71 21.58 5.14 1.07
CA THR A 71 22.53 4.91 -0.02
C THR A 71 22.42 3.47 -0.50
N ASN A 72 22.25 3.31 -1.82
CA ASN A 72 22.17 2.08 -2.60
C ASN A 72 21.09 1.09 -2.12
N GLN A 73 20.31 0.53 -3.05
CA GLN A 73 19.29 -0.47 -2.72
C GLN A 73 19.32 -1.60 -3.75
N ALA A 74 20.26 -2.53 -3.56
CA ALA A 74 20.04 -3.95 -3.75
C ALA A 74 18.78 -4.31 -2.96
N THR A 75 17.68 -4.43 -3.69
CA THR A 75 16.36 -4.66 -3.13
C THR A 75 16.23 -6.15 -2.87
N ASP A 76 15.74 -6.51 -1.68
CA ASP A 76 15.57 -7.92 -1.35
C ASP A 76 14.74 -8.65 -2.42
N ASP A 77 15.26 -9.82 -2.80
CA ASP A 77 14.72 -10.66 -3.84
C ASP A 77 14.10 -11.91 -3.27
N THR A 78 13.24 -12.51 -4.09
CA THR A 78 12.59 -13.75 -3.72
C THR A 78 12.46 -14.66 -4.92
N ALA A 79 12.71 -15.94 -4.70
CA ALA A 79 12.55 -16.96 -5.73
C ALA A 79 11.88 -18.20 -5.16
N ALA A 80 11.31 -19.01 -6.05
CA ALA A 80 10.78 -20.31 -5.72
C ALA A 80 11.30 -21.34 -6.71
N THR A 81 11.58 -22.55 -6.22
CA THR A 81 11.98 -23.68 -7.05
C THR A 81 11.39 -24.99 -6.54
N LEU A 82 11.30 -25.97 -7.44
CA LEU A 82 10.96 -27.34 -7.08
C LEU A 82 12.15 -27.99 -6.35
N VAL A 83 11.84 -29.05 -5.59
CA VAL A 83 12.85 -29.87 -4.92
C VAL A 83 13.84 -30.40 -5.97
N ASN A 84 15.13 -30.40 -5.64
CA ASN A 84 16.22 -30.86 -6.51
C ASN A 84 16.33 -30.13 -7.85
N THR A 85 15.71 -28.95 -7.98
CA THR A 85 15.75 -28.13 -9.20
C THR A 85 16.49 -26.83 -8.94
N ALA A 86 17.55 -26.56 -9.69
CA ALA A 86 18.25 -25.27 -9.63
C ALA A 86 17.39 -24.15 -10.22
N VAL A 87 17.55 -22.93 -9.71
CA VAL A 87 16.87 -21.74 -10.19
C VAL A 87 17.87 -20.61 -10.43
N THR A 88 17.75 -19.95 -11.58
CA THR A 88 18.52 -18.74 -11.90
C THR A 88 17.66 -17.52 -11.60
N ILE A 89 18.22 -16.61 -10.80
CA ILE A 89 17.54 -15.44 -10.25
C ILE A 89 18.25 -14.19 -10.79
N ALA A 90 17.49 -13.35 -11.49
CA ALA A 90 17.95 -12.04 -11.90
C ALA A 90 17.60 -11.04 -10.79
N VAL A 91 18.60 -10.68 -9.97
CA VAL A 91 18.46 -9.80 -8.79
C VAL A 91 18.59 -8.31 -9.13
N LEU A 92 19.25 -7.98 -10.23
CA LEU A 92 19.47 -6.59 -10.66
C LEU A 92 18.23 -5.82 -11.20
N PRO A 93 17.18 -6.43 -11.78
CA PRO A 93 16.08 -5.68 -12.42
C PRO A 93 15.25 -4.77 -11.49
N ASN A 94 15.17 -5.10 -10.21
CA ASN A 94 14.46 -4.35 -9.16
C ASN A 94 15.38 -3.42 -8.36
N ASP A 95 16.69 -3.47 -8.61
CA ASP A 95 17.66 -2.62 -7.95
C ASP A 95 17.67 -1.22 -8.54
N THR A 96 17.73 -0.21 -7.68
CA THR A 96 17.76 1.20 -8.11
C THR A 96 19.04 1.87 -7.65
N HIS A 97 19.71 2.57 -8.57
CA HIS A 97 20.92 3.34 -8.31
C HIS A 97 20.77 4.74 -8.91
N GLU A 98 21.02 5.77 -8.10
CA GLU A 98 20.99 7.15 -8.57
C GLU A 98 22.34 7.55 -9.20
N THR A 99 22.26 7.95 -10.47
CA THR A 99 23.21 8.82 -11.18
C THR A 99 24.44 8.15 -11.81
N GLN A 100 24.36 7.99 -13.15
CA GLN A 100 25.46 7.65 -14.08
C GLN A 100 26.01 6.20 -14.10
N GLY A 101 25.26 5.24 -13.60
CA GLY A 101 25.46 3.83 -13.89
C GLY A 101 24.36 3.02 -13.21
N THR A 102 23.72 2.11 -13.93
CA THR A 102 23.01 1.00 -13.30
C THR A 102 23.99 0.20 -12.44
N ALA A 103 23.52 -0.53 -11.42
CA ALA A 103 24.32 -1.63 -10.85
C ALA A 103 24.90 -2.42 -12.01
N VAL A 104 26.22 -2.56 -12.00
CA VAL A 104 26.94 -3.03 -13.17
C VAL A 104 27.11 -4.53 -13.08
N GLU A 105 27.32 -5.04 -11.87
CA GLU A 105 27.53 -6.45 -11.61
C GLU A 105 27.28 -6.83 -10.15
N ILE A 106 27.04 -8.12 -9.95
CA ILE A 106 27.06 -8.78 -8.65
C ILE A 106 28.52 -9.06 -8.31
N GLU A 107 29.03 -8.42 -7.27
CA GLU A 107 30.42 -8.58 -6.80
C GLU A 107 30.62 -9.92 -6.09
N SER A 108 29.68 -10.26 -5.19
CA SER A 108 29.75 -11.50 -4.42
C SER A 108 28.39 -11.93 -3.89
N ALA A 109 28.30 -13.20 -3.49
CA ALA A 109 27.18 -13.74 -2.74
C ALA A 109 27.70 -14.54 -1.54
N SER A 110 26.95 -14.53 -0.45
CA SER A 110 27.27 -15.33 0.74
C SER A 110 26.99 -16.80 0.50
N ASP A 111 27.61 -17.66 1.31
CA ASP A 111 27.18 -19.05 1.42
C ASP A 111 25.72 -19.14 1.91
N THR A 112 25.06 -20.26 1.61
CA THR A 112 23.71 -20.58 2.08
C THR A 112 23.74 -21.80 2.99
N ALA A 113 22.70 -21.96 3.82
CA ALA A 113 22.62 -23.10 4.74
C ALA A 113 22.16 -24.39 4.04
N HIS A 114 21.39 -24.25 2.96
CA HIS A 114 20.63 -25.35 2.37
C HIS A 114 20.74 -25.47 0.85
N GLY A 115 21.76 -24.85 0.25
CA GLY A 115 22.08 -24.99 -1.15
C GLY A 115 23.48 -24.48 -1.50
N THR A 116 23.73 -24.34 -2.80
CA THR A 116 24.95 -23.77 -3.35
C THR A 116 24.62 -22.62 -4.28
N ILE A 117 25.51 -21.63 -4.31
CA ILE A 117 25.41 -20.43 -5.15
C ILE A 117 26.46 -20.48 -6.25
N GLU A 118 26.02 -20.14 -7.46
CA GLU A 118 26.88 -19.90 -8.61
C GLU A 118 26.55 -18.54 -9.21
N LEU A 119 27.56 -17.68 -9.34
CA LEU A 119 27.45 -16.36 -9.98
C LEU A 119 27.57 -16.52 -11.50
N ILE A 120 26.60 -16.00 -12.24
CA ILE A 120 26.49 -16.18 -13.69
C ILE A 120 26.54 -14.81 -14.39
N ASP A 121 27.41 -14.73 -15.40
CA ASP A 121 27.32 -13.75 -16.47
C ASP A 121 26.47 -14.35 -17.60
N SER A 122 25.18 -13.99 -17.64
CA SER A 122 24.21 -14.60 -18.55
C SER A 122 24.34 -14.09 -19.97
N ASN A 123 24.89 -12.88 -20.15
CA ASN A 123 24.96 -12.18 -21.43
C ASN A 123 26.38 -12.18 -22.04
N GLN A 124 27.37 -12.69 -21.30
CA GLN A 124 28.79 -12.81 -21.66
C GLN A 124 29.48 -11.45 -21.92
N ASP A 125 29.05 -10.38 -21.26
CA ASP A 125 29.65 -9.05 -21.36
C ASP A 125 30.81 -8.82 -20.37
N GLY A 126 31.12 -9.83 -19.55
CA GLY A 126 32.17 -9.82 -18.53
C GLY A 126 31.70 -9.35 -17.15
N LYS A 127 30.39 -9.14 -16.96
CA LYS A 127 29.78 -8.71 -15.70
C LYS A 127 28.77 -9.72 -15.22
N ILE A 128 28.80 -10.00 -13.92
CA ILE A 128 27.86 -10.94 -13.31
C ILE A 128 26.49 -10.27 -13.20
N ASP A 129 25.45 -10.86 -13.80
CA ASP A 129 24.10 -10.31 -13.83
C ASP A 129 23.03 -11.19 -13.18
N SER A 130 23.38 -12.44 -12.83
CA SER A 130 22.44 -13.42 -12.28
C SER A 130 23.09 -14.35 -11.26
N ILE A 131 22.26 -14.91 -10.38
CA ILE A 131 22.67 -15.87 -9.36
C ILE A 131 21.90 -17.18 -9.59
N THR A 132 22.62 -18.30 -9.73
CA THR A 132 22.00 -19.63 -9.73
C THR A 132 22.08 -20.24 -8.34
N TYR A 133 20.92 -20.56 -7.77
CA TYR A 133 20.79 -21.29 -6.52
C TYR A 133 20.42 -22.75 -6.79
N THR A 134 21.22 -23.67 -6.26
CA THR A 134 20.94 -25.11 -6.32
C THR A 134 20.63 -25.63 -4.91
N PRO A 135 19.39 -26.05 -4.62
CA PRO A 135 19.05 -26.64 -3.33
C PRO A 135 19.87 -27.90 -3.05
N ASN A 136 20.18 -28.16 -1.78
CA ASN A 136 20.69 -29.45 -1.34
C ASN A 136 19.68 -30.57 -1.68
N THR A 137 20.21 -31.77 -1.90
CA THR A 137 19.39 -32.94 -2.24
C THR A 137 18.28 -33.15 -1.20
N ASP A 138 17.06 -33.26 -1.69
CA ASP A 138 15.82 -33.47 -0.94
C ASP A 138 15.51 -32.40 0.11
N TYR A 139 16.07 -31.19 -0.04
CA TYR A 139 15.74 -30.06 0.83
C TYR A 139 14.33 -29.51 0.52
N HIS A 140 13.60 -29.19 1.60
CA HIS A 140 12.30 -28.53 1.58
C HIS A 140 12.31 -27.41 2.60
N GLY A 141 11.87 -26.22 2.21
CA GLY A 141 11.81 -25.06 3.11
C GLY A 141 12.33 -23.79 2.49
N VAL A 142 12.58 -22.79 3.34
CA VAL A 142 13.09 -21.48 2.97
C VAL A 142 14.58 -21.41 3.29
N ASP A 143 15.38 -21.01 2.31
CA ASP A 143 16.79 -20.66 2.48
C ASP A 143 17.01 -19.17 2.18
N THR A 144 18.05 -18.59 2.74
CA THR A 144 18.35 -17.15 2.59
C THR A 144 19.84 -16.93 2.45
N PHE A 145 20.22 -16.05 1.53
CA PHE A 145 21.60 -15.64 1.33
C PHE A 145 21.67 -14.16 0.96
N GLU A 146 22.80 -13.51 1.26
CA GLU A 146 23.04 -12.12 0.92
C GLU A 146 23.86 -12.01 -0.36
N TYR A 147 23.67 -10.95 -1.14
CA TYR A 147 24.51 -10.60 -2.28
C TYR A 147 24.98 -9.16 -2.17
N ILE A 148 26.12 -8.87 -2.80
CA ILE A 148 26.70 -7.54 -2.88
C ILE A 148 26.75 -7.12 -4.35
N VAL A 149 26.20 -5.95 -4.67
CA VAL A 149 26.30 -5.33 -6.00
C VAL A 149 27.28 -4.17 -5.96
N THR A 150 27.94 -3.91 -7.08
CA THR A 150 28.83 -2.76 -7.25
C THR A 150 28.39 -1.90 -8.44
N ASP A 151 28.43 -0.58 -8.27
CA ASP A 151 28.21 0.38 -9.34
C ASP A 151 29.50 0.76 -10.10
N ALA A 152 29.36 1.60 -11.12
CA ALA A 152 30.51 2.09 -11.91
C ALA A 152 31.44 3.06 -11.14
N ALA A 153 31.08 3.45 -9.92
CA ALA A 153 31.83 4.32 -9.03
C ALA A 153 32.42 3.57 -7.82
N ASP A 154 32.49 2.22 -7.90
CA ASP A 154 32.97 1.30 -6.85
C ASP A 154 32.19 1.42 -5.53
N GLN A 155 30.95 1.89 -5.58
CA GLN A 155 30.06 1.85 -4.42
C GLN A 155 29.37 0.50 -4.37
N THR A 156 29.39 -0.09 -3.18
CA THR A 156 28.80 -1.39 -2.94
C THR A 156 27.48 -1.28 -2.19
N ASP A 157 26.64 -2.28 -2.37
CA ASP A 157 25.42 -2.43 -1.59
C ASP A 157 24.99 -3.87 -1.43
N ARG A 158 24.16 -4.12 -0.42
CA ARG A 158 23.78 -5.47 0.01
C ARG A 158 22.29 -5.71 -0.09
N GLY A 159 21.92 -6.75 -0.82
CA GLY A 159 20.57 -7.28 -0.89
C GLY A 159 20.48 -8.68 -0.29
N SER A 160 19.28 -9.10 0.09
CA SER A 160 19.00 -10.47 0.57
C SER A 160 18.10 -11.21 -0.42
N VAL A 161 18.44 -12.45 -0.75
CA VAL A 161 17.59 -13.35 -1.53
C VAL A 161 16.98 -14.40 -0.63
N THR A 162 15.65 -14.48 -0.63
CA THR A 162 14.90 -15.55 0.03
C THR A 162 14.40 -16.57 -0.99
N VAL A 163 14.90 -17.81 -0.93
CA VAL A 163 14.49 -18.88 -1.85
C VAL A 163 13.61 -19.88 -1.12
N THR A 164 12.41 -20.15 -1.66
CA THR A 164 11.57 -21.22 -1.13
C THR A 164 11.60 -22.46 -2.03
N VAL A 165 11.99 -23.59 -1.45
CA VAL A 165 12.14 -24.88 -2.11
C VAL A 165 10.98 -25.80 -1.77
N GLY A 166 10.33 -26.34 -2.80
CA GLY A 166 9.24 -27.30 -2.67
C GLY A 166 7.84 -26.69 -2.61
N LEU A 167 7.67 -25.44 -3.05
CA LEU A 167 6.35 -24.87 -3.31
C LEU A 167 5.77 -25.44 -4.62
N PRO A 168 4.43 -25.65 -4.71
CA PRO A 168 3.80 -25.89 -6.00
C PRO A 168 4.06 -24.67 -6.90
N ALA A 169 4.46 -24.92 -8.15
CA ALA A 169 4.77 -23.86 -9.12
C ALA A 169 3.64 -22.79 -9.15
N GLY A 170 3.98 -21.53 -8.85
CA GLY A 170 3.04 -20.39 -8.93
C GLY A 170 2.84 -19.55 -7.66
N SER A 171 3.53 -19.83 -6.55
CA SER A 171 3.54 -18.94 -5.39
C SER A 171 4.69 -17.92 -5.50
N GLU A 172 4.42 -16.80 -6.17
CA GLU A 172 5.31 -15.65 -6.21
C GLU A 172 5.41 -15.02 -4.81
N ALA A 173 6.59 -14.54 -4.42
CA ALA A 173 6.69 -13.78 -3.18
C ALA A 173 6.14 -12.35 -3.40
N LYS A 174 5.43 -11.86 -2.39
CA LYS A 174 4.66 -10.62 -2.46
C LYS A 174 5.61 -9.42 -2.43
N GLY A 175 5.58 -8.59 -3.47
CA GLY A 175 6.33 -7.34 -3.49
C GLY A 175 5.73 -6.29 -2.54
N ILE A 176 6.48 -5.23 -2.23
CA ILE A 176 5.98 -4.13 -1.37
C ILE A 176 4.67 -3.51 -1.90
N PHE A 177 4.50 -3.49 -3.22
CA PHE A 177 3.27 -3.02 -3.86
C PHE A 177 2.05 -3.88 -3.49
N ASP A 178 2.23 -5.21 -3.40
CA ASP A 178 1.16 -6.13 -3.02
C ASP A 178 0.76 -5.91 -1.56
N TYR A 179 1.74 -5.70 -0.67
CA TYR A 179 1.49 -5.35 0.72
C TYR A 179 0.70 -4.04 0.86
N LEU A 180 1.15 -2.96 0.19
CA LEU A 180 0.49 -1.67 0.23
C LEU A 180 -0.94 -1.73 -0.34
N THR A 181 -1.10 -2.43 -1.46
CA THR A 181 -2.41 -2.60 -2.11
C THR A 181 -3.33 -3.44 -1.23
N ASN A 182 -2.83 -4.52 -0.60
CA ASN A 182 -3.62 -5.35 0.30
C ASN A 182 -4.10 -4.58 1.53
N ILE A 183 -3.22 -3.77 2.15
CA ILE A 183 -3.61 -2.89 3.27
C ILE A 183 -4.67 -1.88 2.84
N ALA A 184 -4.47 -1.21 1.70
CA ALA A 184 -5.41 -0.21 1.20
C ALA A 184 -6.78 -0.80 0.87
N VAL A 185 -6.81 -1.92 0.15
CA VAL A 185 -8.05 -2.60 -0.26
C VAL A 185 -8.77 -3.19 0.95
N PHE A 186 -8.06 -3.81 1.89
CA PHE A 186 -8.65 -4.34 3.12
C PHE A 186 -9.30 -3.23 3.96
N SER A 187 -8.59 -2.13 4.19
CA SER A 187 -9.10 -0.97 4.92
C SER A 187 -10.34 -0.36 4.25
N ALA A 188 -10.29 -0.13 2.93
CA ALA A 188 -11.43 0.37 2.17
C ALA A 188 -12.65 -0.57 2.27
N THR A 189 -12.41 -1.88 2.26
CA THR A 189 -13.48 -2.89 2.33
C THR A 189 -14.21 -2.86 3.67
N ILE A 190 -13.51 -2.61 4.78
CA ILE A 190 -14.16 -2.41 6.10
C ILE A 190 -15.17 -1.26 6.03
N PHE A 191 -14.79 -0.11 5.47
CA PHE A 191 -15.69 1.03 5.33
C PHE A 191 -16.87 0.75 4.39
N ILE A 192 -16.66 -0.03 3.33
CA ILE A 192 -17.72 -0.45 2.42
C ILE A 192 -18.74 -1.34 3.15
N VAL A 193 -18.28 -2.32 3.93
CA VAL A 193 -19.14 -3.19 4.76
C VAL A 193 -19.96 -2.37 5.75
N LEU A 194 -19.33 -1.42 6.45
CA LEU A 194 -20.01 -0.52 7.39
C LEU A 194 -21.07 0.35 6.69
N THR A 195 -20.75 0.87 5.50
CA THR A 195 -21.67 1.71 4.71
C THR A 195 -22.87 0.90 4.21
N ILE A 196 -22.64 -0.30 3.67
CA ILE A 196 -23.72 -1.19 3.22
C ILE A 196 -24.58 -1.64 4.41
N GLY A 197 -23.96 -2.00 5.54
CA GLY A 197 -24.65 -2.34 6.77
C GLY A 197 -25.51 -1.19 7.32
N ALA A 198 -25.00 0.05 7.24
CA ALA A 198 -25.73 1.24 7.66
C ALA A 198 -27.04 1.42 6.87
N ILE A 199 -27.11 1.00 5.61
CA ILE A 199 -28.36 1.07 4.83
C ILE A 199 -29.47 0.23 5.47
N PHE A 200 -29.16 -0.98 5.95
CA PHE A 200 -30.15 -1.83 6.62
C PHE A 200 -30.60 -1.23 7.95
N ILE A 201 -29.65 -0.70 8.73
CA ILE A 201 -29.93 -0.04 10.01
C ILE A 201 -30.80 1.19 9.80
N LEU A 202 -30.42 2.07 8.86
CA LEU A 202 -31.15 3.31 8.57
C LEU A 202 -32.55 3.03 8.02
N ARG A 203 -32.73 1.98 7.21
CA ARG A 203 -34.06 1.59 6.70
C ARG A 203 -34.98 1.06 7.79
N ARG A 204 -34.42 0.47 8.85
CA ARG A 204 -35.19 0.03 10.03
C ARG A 204 -35.48 1.19 10.97
N LYS A 205 -34.53 2.13 11.13
CA LYS A 205 -34.65 3.27 12.06
C LYS A 205 -35.52 4.40 11.51
N HIS A 206 -35.48 4.64 10.20
CA HIS A 206 -36.20 5.71 9.53
C HIS A 206 -37.01 5.16 8.35
N PRO A 207 -38.10 4.43 8.62
CA PRO A 207 -38.89 3.76 7.58
C PRO A 207 -39.56 4.75 6.62
N ASP A 208 -40.05 5.89 7.13
CA ASP A 208 -40.95 6.81 6.41
C ASP A 208 -40.24 7.89 5.59
N MET A 209 -38.89 7.94 5.63
CA MET A 209 -38.15 8.89 4.79
C MET A 209 -38.39 8.63 3.31
N GLU A 210 -38.66 9.68 2.54
CA GLU A 210 -38.80 9.59 1.08
C GLU A 210 -37.50 9.08 0.46
N ARG A 211 -37.61 8.13 -0.48
CA ARG A 211 -36.47 7.47 -1.13
C ARG A 211 -36.53 7.70 -2.63
N PRO A 212 -35.98 8.82 -3.14
CA PRO A 212 -35.97 9.12 -4.56
C PRO A 212 -35.24 8.06 -5.39
N TYR A 213 -34.18 7.47 -4.83
CA TYR A 213 -33.43 6.39 -5.44
C TYR A 213 -33.51 5.10 -4.61
N LYS A 214 -33.85 3.98 -5.27
CA LYS A 214 -33.95 2.66 -4.64
C LYS A 214 -33.00 1.70 -5.35
N VAL A 215 -32.22 0.97 -4.56
CA VAL A 215 -31.35 -0.09 -5.07
C VAL A 215 -32.24 -1.18 -5.71
N PRO A 216 -32.06 -1.50 -7.00
CA PRO A 216 -32.73 -2.63 -7.64
C PRO A 216 -32.49 -3.92 -6.85
N GLY A 217 -33.49 -4.78 -6.70
CA GLY A 217 -33.31 -6.06 -6.00
C GLY A 217 -32.99 -5.96 -4.50
N TYR A 218 -33.28 -4.83 -3.85
CA TYR A 218 -33.23 -4.75 -2.38
C TYR A 218 -34.26 -5.70 -1.74
N PRO A 219 -33.91 -6.45 -0.68
CA PRO A 219 -32.65 -6.41 0.10
C PRO A 219 -31.54 -7.35 -0.38
N ILE A 220 -31.78 -8.15 -1.42
CA ILE A 220 -30.90 -9.25 -1.83
C ILE A 220 -29.55 -8.74 -2.34
N ILE A 221 -29.53 -7.74 -3.24
CA ILE A 221 -28.26 -7.25 -3.82
C ILE A 221 -27.30 -6.73 -2.74
N PRO A 222 -27.71 -5.82 -1.84
CA PRO A 222 -26.81 -5.37 -0.76
C PRO A 222 -26.42 -6.48 0.21
N LEU A 223 -27.28 -7.48 0.43
CA LEU A 223 -26.96 -8.62 1.29
C LEU A 223 -25.87 -9.50 0.67
N ILE A 224 -25.97 -9.80 -0.62
CA ILE A 224 -24.93 -10.52 -1.37
C ILE A 224 -23.61 -9.76 -1.31
N SER A 225 -23.64 -8.44 -1.53
CA SER A 225 -22.43 -7.61 -1.40
C SER A 225 -21.85 -7.67 0.01
N LEU A 226 -22.68 -7.64 1.06
CA LEU A 226 -22.20 -7.73 2.44
C LEU A 226 -21.52 -9.08 2.72
N ILE A 227 -22.10 -10.18 2.25
CA ILE A 227 -21.54 -11.53 2.39
C ILE A 227 -20.23 -11.65 1.62
N ALA A 228 -20.19 -11.19 0.35
CA ALA A 228 -18.99 -11.24 -0.47
C ALA A 228 -17.82 -10.46 0.15
N ASN A 229 -18.08 -9.25 0.66
CA ASN A 229 -17.05 -8.46 1.34
C ASN A 229 -16.63 -9.09 2.68
N ALA A 230 -17.55 -9.73 3.41
CA ALA A 230 -17.20 -10.45 4.64
C ALA A 230 -16.30 -11.66 4.36
N ILE A 231 -16.59 -12.43 3.30
CA ILE A 231 -15.74 -13.52 2.84
C ILE A 231 -14.37 -12.99 2.43
N PHE A 232 -14.32 -11.90 1.65
CA PHE A 232 -13.06 -11.27 1.25
C PHE A 232 -12.21 -10.87 2.47
N LEU A 233 -12.79 -10.18 3.46
CA LEU A 233 -12.09 -9.79 4.68
C LEU A 233 -11.61 -11.02 5.47
N PHE A 234 -12.40 -12.08 5.52
CA PHE A 234 -11.99 -13.32 6.19
C PHE A 234 -10.81 -13.99 5.49
N LEU A 235 -10.85 -14.10 4.15
CA LEU A 235 -9.78 -14.71 3.37
C LEU A 235 -8.48 -13.92 3.50
N VAL A 236 -8.52 -12.61 3.25
CA VAL A 236 -7.32 -11.76 3.35
C VAL A 236 -6.78 -11.71 4.77
N GLY A 237 -7.66 -11.61 5.77
CA GLY A 237 -7.23 -11.55 7.16
C GLY A 237 -6.68 -12.87 7.70
N SER A 238 -7.08 -14.00 7.12
CA SER A 238 -6.52 -15.32 7.46
C SER A 238 -5.19 -15.58 6.75
N ASP A 239 -4.98 -14.98 5.59
CA ASP A 239 -3.76 -15.09 4.80
C ASP A 239 -2.61 -14.24 5.38
N ASP A 240 -2.91 -13.01 5.83
CA ASP A 240 -1.91 -12.10 6.38
C ASP A 240 -2.44 -11.32 7.60
N VAL A 241 -2.00 -11.74 8.78
CA VAL A 241 -2.35 -11.10 10.06
C VAL A 241 -1.80 -9.67 10.17
N THR A 242 -0.71 -9.36 9.47
CA THR A 242 -0.06 -8.04 9.49
C THR A 242 -0.98 -7.00 8.87
N VAL A 243 -1.66 -7.36 7.78
CA VAL A 243 -2.66 -6.49 7.12
C VAL A 243 -3.79 -6.13 8.08
N VAL A 244 -4.26 -7.11 8.87
CA VAL A 244 -5.33 -6.90 9.87
C VAL A 244 -4.85 -5.98 10.98
N LEU A 245 -3.65 -6.21 11.51
CA LEU A 245 -3.08 -5.41 12.60
C LEU A 245 -2.84 -3.96 12.17
N PHE A 246 -2.25 -3.72 11.00
CA PHE A 246 -2.02 -2.36 10.50
C PHE A 246 -3.33 -1.64 10.18
N SER A 247 -4.25 -2.29 9.45
CA SER A 247 -5.53 -1.68 9.08
C SER A 247 -6.40 -1.40 10.31
N GLY A 248 -6.50 -2.36 11.22
CA GLY A 248 -7.24 -2.23 12.47
C GLY A 248 -6.61 -1.23 13.42
N GLY A 249 -5.29 -1.24 13.54
CA GLY A 249 -4.53 -0.28 14.34
C GLY A 249 -4.76 1.15 13.88
N PHE A 250 -4.67 1.41 12.57
CA PHE A 250 -4.92 2.74 12.01
C PHE A 250 -6.35 3.22 12.26
N LEU A 251 -7.34 2.34 12.09
CA LEU A 251 -8.75 2.64 12.39
C LEU A 251 -8.96 2.96 13.88
N LEU A 252 -8.36 2.19 14.78
CA LEU A 252 -8.49 2.42 16.22
C LEU A 252 -7.77 3.70 16.66
N CYS A 253 -6.61 4.01 16.09
CA CYS A 253 -5.89 5.26 16.33
C CYS A 253 -6.71 6.50 15.91
N SER A 254 -7.64 6.35 14.95
CA SER A 254 -8.53 7.44 14.55
C SER A 254 -9.58 7.80 15.61
N LEU A 255 -9.95 6.88 16.52
CA LEU A 255 -10.99 7.10 17.54
C LEU A 255 -10.56 8.14 18.59
N PRO A 256 -9.38 8.05 19.23
CA PRO A 256 -8.91 9.09 20.14
C PRO A 256 -8.85 10.46 19.47
N LEU A 257 -8.36 10.53 18.23
CA LEU A 257 -8.27 11.77 17.46
C LEU A 257 -9.66 12.37 17.22
N TYR A 258 -10.64 11.54 16.86
CA TYR A 258 -12.04 11.96 16.73
C TYR A 258 -12.58 12.55 18.04
N PHE A 259 -12.39 11.87 19.17
CA PHE A 259 -12.87 12.37 20.46
C PHE A 259 -12.18 13.67 20.89
N LEU A 260 -10.88 13.82 20.60
CA LEU A 260 -10.14 15.06 20.86
C LEU A 260 -10.73 16.24 20.08
N PHE A 261 -10.98 16.07 18.78
CA PHE A 261 -11.60 17.12 17.96
C PHE A 261 -13.06 17.39 18.34
N ALA A 262 -13.83 16.34 18.63
CA ALA A 262 -15.23 16.47 19.06
C ALA A 262 -15.34 17.20 20.41
N ALA A 263 -14.40 16.98 21.33
CA ALA A 263 -14.36 17.69 22.61
C ALA A 263 -13.96 19.17 22.44
N ALA A 264 -13.00 19.46 21.55
CA ALA A 264 -12.53 20.83 21.30
C ALA A 264 -13.55 21.72 20.59
N ASN A 265 -14.45 21.14 19.80
CA ASN A 265 -15.42 21.87 18.98
C ASN A 265 -16.86 21.90 19.54
N ARG A 266 -17.11 21.41 20.77
CA ARG A 266 -18.45 21.49 21.39
C ARG A 266 -18.83 22.94 21.71
N LYS A 267 -19.78 23.51 20.98
CA LYS A 267 -20.50 24.72 21.42
C LYS A 267 -21.51 24.39 22.53
N PRO A 268 -21.77 25.30 23.49
CA PRO A 268 -22.87 25.17 24.43
C PRO A 268 -24.21 25.11 23.68
N ALA A 269 -25.18 24.38 24.23
CA ALA A 269 -26.44 24.00 23.57
C ALA A 269 -27.39 25.16 23.18
N SER A 270 -26.99 26.43 23.33
CA SER A 270 -27.80 27.60 23.00
C SER A 270 -27.85 27.94 21.51
N ASP A 271 -26.94 27.40 20.70
CA ASP A 271 -26.71 27.86 19.32
C ASP A 271 -27.07 26.81 18.24
N ALA A 272 -27.83 25.78 18.59
CA ALA A 272 -28.30 24.81 17.59
C ALA A 272 -29.31 25.48 16.63
N PRO A 273 -29.09 25.46 15.30
CA PRO A 273 -30.07 25.98 14.36
C PRO A 273 -31.37 25.17 14.49
N GLN A 274 -32.46 25.86 14.81
CA GLN A 274 -33.80 25.26 14.73
C GLN A 274 -34.14 25.09 13.25
N TYR A 275 -34.21 23.84 12.82
CA TYR A 275 -34.80 23.43 11.55
C TYR A 275 -36.27 23.07 11.76
#